data_AF-W6L854-F1
#
_entry.id   AF-W6L854-F1
#
_cell.length_a   1.000
_cell.length_b   1.000
_cell.length_c   1.000
_cell.angle_alpha   90.00
_cell.angle_beta   90.00
_cell.angle_gamma   90.00
#
_symmetry.space_group_name_H-M   'P 1'
#
loop_
_entity.id
_entity.type
_entity.pdbx_description
1 polymer ?
#
loop_
_entity_poly.entity_id
_entity_poly.type
_entity_poly.pdbx_seq_one_letter_code
_entity_poly.pdbx_strand_id
1 'polypeptide(L)'
;MFRRTTFSLKPNVVIVGTGWAACYTAHRLNPSICNIQVLSTRNHMVFTPLLAHTTTGTLEFRAVCEPITNIQPALVNLPHRFYRCMVYDVDFDANIVKCVGLGVPGTTEKLPVHTFNVKYDYLLLAHGSRPNTFNTPGVTDKAFFLREVNEARGIRKRLVQNIMAADLPTVPIEETKRLLHTVVVGGGPTGIEFATNLAEFFRKDIVRLNRHLQKYCKVTVLEANEVLGTFDQTLRNYGHRRLAELGINIVNTAVVEVTERGVVTTSGETLESGLVVWSTGVGPTMLTLSLQCDKTKQQRISVDENLRVLRDGKAIPNVFAAGDSAANVTAPLPTLAAVARRQGAYLGKQLNHLITKKTMTQSFEYKDLGSMVALGDASAIVSLGSKRKIGIQGLKALWVWKSAYLSMIGSFRNKLYIFINWCGSHLFSRDITYIGDLSEDRLYKILAGHEMSRTKNRPQATEVLKGMTATQTFTPELLEKAVSNGYITQDDIREMNISPADMANKKT
;
A
#
# COMPACT_ATOMS: atom_id res chain seq x y z
N MET A 1 -56.50 23.11 -6.40
CA MET A 1 -55.20 23.76 -6.15
C MET A 1 -54.11 22.94 -6.85
N PHE A 2 -53.85 23.21 -8.13
CA PHE A 2 -52.84 22.47 -8.90
C PHE A 2 -51.44 22.93 -8.47
N ARG A 3 -50.69 22.05 -7.79
CA ARG A 3 -49.28 22.27 -7.48
C ARG A 3 -48.52 22.26 -8.81
N ARG A 4 -48.06 23.43 -9.28
CA ARG A 4 -47.05 23.53 -10.33
C ARG A 4 -45.78 22.83 -9.85
N THR A 5 -45.59 21.57 -10.25
CA THR A 5 -44.30 20.88 -10.15
C THR A 5 -43.38 21.42 -11.22
N THR A 6 -42.71 22.54 -10.94
CA THR A 6 -41.46 22.83 -11.64
C THR A 6 -40.49 21.71 -11.30
N PHE A 7 -40.23 20.80 -12.25
CA PHE A 7 -39.13 19.86 -12.21
C PHE A 7 -37.82 20.65 -12.21
N SER A 8 -37.40 21.14 -11.04
CA SER A 8 -36.05 21.64 -10.86
C SER A 8 -35.13 20.44 -11.01
N LEU A 9 -34.37 20.37 -12.09
CA LEU A 9 -33.29 19.41 -12.24
C LEU A 9 -32.36 19.55 -11.02
N LYS A 10 -32.17 18.46 -10.28
CA LYS A 10 -31.26 18.43 -9.14
C LYS A 10 -29.82 18.63 -9.63
N PRO A 11 -28.98 19.44 -8.95
CA PRO A 11 -27.59 19.63 -9.33
C PRO A 11 -26.79 18.33 -9.18
N ASN A 12 -25.81 18.13 -10.06
CA ASN A 12 -24.87 17.03 -10.05
C ASN A 12 -23.66 17.36 -9.17
N VAL A 13 -23.48 16.57 -8.12
CA VAL A 13 -22.29 16.61 -7.25
C VAL A 13 -21.39 15.44 -7.62
N VAL A 14 -20.23 15.76 -8.20
CA VAL A 14 -19.22 14.78 -8.62
C VAL A 14 -18.11 14.72 -7.58
N ILE A 15 -17.81 13.51 -7.10
CA ILE A 15 -16.74 13.25 -6.13
C ILE A 15 -15.70 12.35 -6.80
N VAL A 16 -14.46 12.83 -6.87
CA VAL A 16 -13.32 12.05 -7.38
C VAL A 16 -12.58 11.40 -6.20
N GLY A 17 -12.54 10.08 -6.18
CA GLY A 17 -11.91 9.24 -5.15
C GLY A 17 -12.91 8.51 -4.25
N THR A 18 -12.41 7.49 -3.54
CA THR A 18 -13.14 6.74 -2.49
C THR A 18 -12.33 6.63 -1.20
N GLY A 19 -11.49 7.63 -0.91
CA GLY A 19 -10.71 7.72 0.33
C GLY A 19 -11.48 8.40 1.47
N TRP A 20 -10.76 8.72 2.55
CA TRP A 20 -11.32 9.35 3.76
C TRP A 20 -12.16 10.61 3.47
N ALA A 21 -11.63 11.59 2.71
CA ALA A 21 -12.36 12.82 2.42
C ALA A 21 -13.59 12.58 1.52
N ALA A 22 -13.44 11.77 0.47
CA ALA A 22 -14.51 11.45 -0.47
C ALA A 22 -15.68 10.72 0.23
N CYS A 23 -15.39 9.65 0.96
CA CYS A 23 -16.41 8.82 1.60
C CYS A 23 -17.16 9.55 2.70
N TYR A 24 -16.47 10.35 3.53
CA TYR A 24 -17.15 11.15 4.55
C TYR A 24 -17.95 12.31 3.96
N THR A 25 -17.56 12.85 2.79
CA THR A 25 -18.41 13.79 2.05
C THR A 25 -19.66 13.09 1.53
N ALA A 26 -19.49 11.97 0.81
CA ALA A 26 -20.58 11.20 0.22
C ALA A 26 -21.61 10.75 1.27
N HIS A 27 -21.15 10.30 2.44
CA HIS A 27 -22.01 9.92 3.58
C HIS A 27 -22.87 11.08 4.12
N ARG A 28 -22.39 12.33 4.01
CA ARG A 28 -23.04 13.51 4.57
C ARG A 28 -23.91 14.28 3.57
N LEU A 29 -23.72 14.05 2.28
CA LEU A 29 -24.56 14.62 1.24
C LEU A 29 -25.98 14.09 1.31
N ASN A 30 -26.95 14.96 1.08
CA ASN A 30 -28.36 14.60 1.04
C ASN A 30 -28.76 14.24 -0.42
N PRO A 31 -29.06 12.96 -0.71
CA PRO A 31 -29.44 12.51 -2.05
C PRO A 31 -30.81 13.06 -2.50
N SER A 32 -31.64 13.56 -1.58
CA SER A 32 -32.95 14.13 -1.93
C SER A 32 -32.84 15.48 -2.63
N ILE A 33 -31.71 16.18 -2.52
CA ILE A 33 -31.51 17.54 -3.07
C ILE A 33 -30.49 17.63 -4.21
N CYS A 34 -29.72 16.56 -4.47
CA CYS A 34 -28.69 16.53 -5.51
C CYS A 34 -28.52 15.13 -6.10
N ASN A 35 -27.97 15.03 -7.31
CA ASN A 35 -27.52 13.77 -7.89
C ASN A 35 -26.06 13.54 -7.49
N ILE A 36 -25.72 12.35 -7.00
CA ILE A 36 -24.39 12.07 -6.48
C ILE A 36 -23.69 11.11 -7.44
N GLN A 37 -22.53 11.51 -7.94
CA GLN A 37 -21.69 10.66 -8.78
C GLN A 37 -20.31 10.52 -8.15
N VAL A 38 -19.84 9.28 -7.97
CA VAL A 38 -18.52 8.98 -7.38
C VAL A 38 -17.66 8.30 -8.43
N LEU A 39 -16.48 8.86 -8.69
CA LEU A 39 -15.53 8.43 -9.70
C LEU A 39 -14.26 7.90 -9.02
N SER A 40 -13.95 6.62 -9.17
CA SER A 40 -12.73 6.04 -8.59
C SER A 40 -12.38 4.72 -9.27
N THR A 41 -11.10 4.35 -9.27
CA THR A 41 -10.64 3.04 -9.77
C THR A 41 -11.04 1.89 -8.85
N ARG A 42 -11.50 2.21 -7.64
CA ARG A 42 -11.90 1.29 -6.58
C ARG A 42 -13.30 1.64 -6.05
N ASN A 43 -14.07 0.61 -5.68
CA ASN A 43 -15.45 0.74 -5.18
C ASN A 43 -15.60 0.79 -3.64
N HIS A 44 -14.51 0.92 -2.88
CA HIS A 44 -14.53 0.90 -1.42
C HIS A 44 -13.57 1.93 -0.83
N MET A 45 -13.82 2.28 0.42
CA MET A 45 -12.89 2.94 1.31
C MET A 45 -11.98 1.92 1.97
N VAL A 46 -10.71 2.26 2.15
CA VAL A 46 -9.79 1.52 3.02
C VAL A 46 -9.63 2.26 4.33
N PHE A 47 -9.86 1.56 5.42
CA PHE A 47 -9.59 2.02 6.78
C PHE A 47 -8.09 1.89 7.05
N THR A 48 -7.32 2.83 6.48
CA THR A 48 -5.86 2.80 6.46
C THR A 48 -5.17 2.61 7.83
N PRO A 49 -5.71 3.06 8.99
CA PRO A 49 -5.06 2.84 10.28
C PRO A 49 -4.99 1.37 10.72
N LEU A 50 -5.77 0.46 10.13
CA LEU A 50 -5.72 -0.96 10.44
C LEU A 50 -5.07 -1.79 9.32
N LEU A 51 -4.55 -1.14 8.27
CA LEU A 51 -4.02 -1.85 7.11
C LEU A 51 -2.78 -2.67 7.45
N ALA A 52 -1.89 -2.15 8.31
CA ALA A 52 -0.71 -2.88 8.78
C ALA A 52 -1.04 -4.19 9.51
N HIS A 53 -2.21 -4.30 10.14
CA HIS A 53 -2.63 -5.53 10.81
C HIS A 53 -3.05 -6.63 9.81
N THR A 54 -3.29 -6.28 8.54
CA THR A 54 -3.66 -7.26 7.51
C THR A 54 -2.45 -7.98 6.91
N THR A 55 -1.26 -7.38 7.00
CA THR A 55 -0.04 -7.94 6.38
C THR A 55 0.46 -9.21 7.09
N THR A 56 0.19 -9.34 8.40
CA THR A 56 0.59 -10.50 9.22
C THR A 56 -0.56 -11.45 9.55
N GLY A 57 -1.79 -11.16 9.10
CA GLY A 57 -2.96 -12.02 9.37
C GLY A 57 -3.65 -11.77 10.70
N THR A 58 -3.34 -10.66 11.39
CA THR A 58 -4.12 -10.23 12.56
C THR A 58 -5.54 -9.84 12.15
N LEU A 59 -5.70 -9.26 10.96
CA LEU A 59 -6.99 -8.90 10.38
C LEU A 59 -7.10 -9.37 8.93
N GLU A 60 -8.31 -9.75 8.53
CA GLU A 60 -8.61 -10.01 7.13
C GLU A 60 -8.67 -8.73 6.29
N PHE A 61 -8.24 -8.82 5.02
CA PHE A 61 -8.21 -7.67 4.11
C PHE A 61 -9.56 -6.97 3.95
N ARG A 62 -10.65 -7.74 3.92
CA ARG A 62 -12.01 -7.21 3.80
C ARG A 62 -12.49 -6.51 5.06
N ALA A 63 -11.92 -6.81 6.23
CA ALA A 63 -12.33 -6.22 7.50
C ALA A 63 -12.00 -4.72 7.57
N VAL A 64 -10.98 -4.28 6.81
CA VAL A 64 -10.58 -2.87 6.69
C VAL A 64 -11.16 -2.17 5.45
N CYS A 65 -12.10 -2.80 4.75
CA CYS A 65 -12.73 -2.27 3.54
C CYS A 65 -14.21 -1.97 3.74
N GLU A 66 -14.67 -0.80 3.31
CA GLU A 66 -16.09 -0.45 3.30
C GLU A 66 -16.54 -0.03 1.89
N PRO A 67 -17.42 -0.79 1.21
CA PRO A 67 -17.97 -0.40 -0.08
C PRO A 67 -18.61 0.99 -0.07
N ILE A 68 -18.37 1.80 -1.10
CA ILE A 68 -18.94 3.16 -1.20
C ILE A 68 -20.47 3.14 -1.23
N THR A 69 -21.06 2.07 -1.78
CA THR A 69 -22.51 1.86 -1.80
C THR A 69 -23.09 1.57 -0.42
N ASN A 70 -22.32 1.04 0.52
CA ASN A 70 -22.77 0.92 1.92
C ASN A 70 -22.70 2.27 2.63
N ILE A 71 -21.70 3.09 2.29
CA ILE A 71 -21.48 4.42 2.88
C ILE A 71 -22.55 5.41 2.38
N GLN A 72 -22.91 5.34 1.11
CA GLN A 72 -23.99 6.11 0.49
C GLN A 72 -24.92 5.16 -0.29
N PRO A 73 -25.95 4.59 0.37
CA PRO A 73 -26.89 3.65 -0.25
C PRO A 73 -27.61 4.20 -1.47
N ALA A 74 -27.77 5.52 -1.60
CA ALA A 74 -28.42 6.11 -2.76
C ALA A 74 -27.73 5.76 -4.09
N LEU A 75 -26.40 5.49 -4.08
CA LEU A 75 -25.60 5.18 -5.29
C LEU A 75 -26.04 3.93 -6.06
N VAL A 76 -26.89 3.08 -5.47
CA VAL A 76 -27.45 1.91 -6.17
C VAL A 76 -28.57 2.29 -7.14
N ASN A 77 -29.22 3.44 -6.93
CA ASN A 77 -30.38 3.89 -7.68
C ASN A 77 -30.04 5.08 -8.56
N LEU A 78 -30.51 5.06 -9.80
CA LEU A 78 -30.43 6.23 -10.68
C LEU A 78 -31.22 7.41 -10.09
N PRO A 79 -30.73 8.65 -10.26
CA PRO A 79 -29.57 9.06 -11.08
C PRO A 79 -28.22 9.00 -10.34
N HIS A 80 -28.16 8.54 -9.09
CA HIS A 80 -26.90 8.43 -8.34
C HIS A 80 -26.07 7.26 -8.87
N ARG A 81 -24.74 7.43 -8.99
CA ARG A 81 -23.88 6.38 -9.55
C ARG A 81 -22.47 6.37 -8.98
N PHE A 82 -21.93 5.18 -8.88
CA PHE A 82 -20.49 4.95 -8.78
C PHE A 82 -19.97 4.49 -10.15
N TYR A 83 -18.92 5.14 -10.65
CA TYR A 83 -18.22 4.75 -11.88
C TYR A 83 -16.82 4.26 -11.54
N ARG A 84 -16.54 3.00 -11.89
CA ARG A 84 -15.18 2.47 -11.86
C ARG A 84 -14.39 3.02 -13.05
N CYS A 85 -13.64 4.09 -12.82
CA CYS A 85 -12.89 4.78 -13.86
C CYS A 85 -11.66 5.50 -13.28
N MET A 86 -10.73 5.85 -14.16
CA MET A 86 -9.64 6.77 -13.84
C MET A 86 -9.99 8.15 -14.38
N VAL A 87 -9.90 9.16 -13.53
CA VAL A 87 -9.97 10.57 -13.94
C VAL A 87 -8.57 10.99 -14.34
N TYR A 88 -8.41 11.50 -15.56
CA TYR A 88 -7.11 11.92 -16.09
C TYR A 88 -6.99 13.43 -16.26
N ASP A 89 -8.11 14.15 -16.33
CA ASP A 89 -8.14 15.60 -16.50
C ASP A 89 -9.50 16.19 -16.05
N VAL A 90 -9.53 17.49 -15.77
CA VAL A 90 -10.73 18.25 -15.46
C VAL A 90 -10.69 19.58 -16.21
N ASP A 91 -11.74 19.82 -16.98
CA ASP A 91 -12.01 21.11 -17.60
C ASP A 91 -12.87 21.94 -16.65
N PHE A 92 -12.24 22.92 -15.99
CA PHE A 92 -12.91 23.81 -15.04
C PHE A 92 -13.83 24.83 -15.73
N ASP A 93 -13.56 25.18 -16.98
CA ASP A 93 -14.33 26.19 -17.71
C ASP A 93 -15.58 25.58 -18.34
N ALA A 94 -15.49 24.33 -18.80
CA ALA A 94 -16.62 23.57 -19.31
C ALA A 94 -17.40 22.78 -18.24
N ASN A 95 -16.94 22.77 -16.99
CA ASN A 95 -17.47 21.96 -15.88
C ASN A 95 -17.55 20.46 -16.21
N ILE A 96 -16.46 19.90 -16.76
CA ILE A 96 -16.39 18.49 -17.19
C ILE A 96 -15.21 17.78 -16.50
N VAL A 97 -15.48 16.61 -15.94
CA VAL A 97 -14.45 15.64 -15.54
C VAL A 97 -14.24 14.65 -16.68
N LYS A 98 -12.99 14.49 -17.13
CA LYS A 98 -12.63 13.55 -18.20
C LYS A 98 -12.15 12.23 -17.61
N CYS A 99 -12.82 11.15 -18.00
CA CYS A 99 -12.64 9.83 -17.44
C CYS A 99 -12.23 8.82 -18.50
N VAL A 100 -11.50 7.79 -18.08
CA VAL A 100 -11.29 6.57 -18.84
C VAL A 100 -11.78 5.37 -18.05
N GLY A 101 -12.65 4.59 -18.67
CA GLY A 101 -13.13 3.30 -18.18
C GLY A 101 -12.37 2.17 -18.84
N LEU A 102 -12.05 1.14 -18.06
CA LEU A 102 -11.49 -0.11 -18.56
C LEU A 102 -12.54 -1.21 -18.45
N GLY A 103 -12.67 -2.00 -19.51
CA GLY A 103 -13.40 -3.26 -19.47
C GLY A 103 -12.80 -4.26 -18.48
N VAL A 104 -13.40 -5.44 -18.39
CA VAL A 104 -12.89 -6.51 -17.51
C VAL A 104 -11.67 -7.16 -18.19
N PRO A 105 -10.46 -7.14 -17.59
CA PRO A 105 -9.30 -7.83 -18.15
C PRO A 105 -9.56 -9.33 -18.32
N GLY A 106 -9.04 -9.91 -19.41
CA GLY A 106 -9.10 -11.35 -19.67
C GLY A 106 -10.42 -11.86 -20.29
N THR A 107 -11.39 -10.99 -20.57
CA THR A 107 -12.64 -11.39 -21.26
C THR A 107 -12.54 -11.31 -22.79
N THR A 108 -11.59 -10.53 -23.31
CA THR A 108 -11.37 -10.29 -24.74
C THR A 108 -9.87 -10.13 -25.02
N GLU A 109 -9.42 -10.44 -26.24
CA GLU A 109 -8.01 -10.27 -26.64
C GLU A 109 -7.55 -8.81 -26.58
N LYS A 110 -8.47 -7.86 -26.85
CA LYS A 110 -8.24 -6.42 -26.71
C LYS A 110 -9.11 -5.87 -25.60
N LEU A 111 -8.48 -5.44 -24.51
CA LEU A 111 -9.18 -4.81 -23.39
C LEU A 111 -9.89 -3.52 -23.88
N PRO A 112 -11.23 -3.43 -23.86
CA PRO A 112 -11.90 -2.21 -24.31
C PRO A 112 -11.58 -1.06 -23.35
N VAL A 113 -11.09 0.03 -23.91
CA VAL A 113 -10.78 1.28 -23.21
C VAL A 113 -11.68 2.37 -23.78
N HIS A 114 -12.51 2.98 -22.94
CA HIS A 114 -13.45 4.01 -23.37
C HIS A 114 -13.26 5.29 -22.57
N THR A 115 -13.11 6.40 -23.27
CA THR A 115 -13.15 7.74 -22.68
C THR A 115 -14.58 8.23 -22.60
N PHE A 116 -14.92 8.90 -21.51
CA PHE A 116 -16.21 9.55 -21.34
C PHE A 116 -16.09 10.78 -20.45
N ASN A 117 -17.08 11.66 -20.56
CA ASN A 117 -17.12 12.93 -19.84
C ASN A 117 -18.25 12.93 -18.82
N VAL A 118 -17.98 13.50 -17.65
CA VAL A 118 -18.97 13.67 -16.58
C VAL A 118 -19.12 15.16 -16.29
N LYS A 119 -20.31 15.71 -16.56
CA LYS A 119 -20.64 17.09 -16.19
C LYS A 119 -20.91 17.22 -14.70
N TYR A 120 -20.52 18.34 -14.11
CA TYR A 120 -20.79 18.64 -12.71
C TYR A 120 -21.38 20.04 -12.53
N ASP A 121 -22.20 20.19 -11.48
CA ASP A 121 -22.55 21.49 -10.92
C ASP A 121 -21.66 21.82 -9.71
N TYR A 122 -21.22 20.78 -8.98
CA TYR A 122 -20.23 20.85 -7.92
C TYR A 122 -19.23 19.71 -8.04
N LEU A 123 -17.94 20.01 -7.90
CA LEU A 123 -16.86 19.04 -8.00
C LEU A 123 -16.06 18.97 -6.70
N LEU A 124 -15.82 17.76 -6.21
CA LEU A 124 -14.86 17.48 -5.13
C LEU A 124 -13.71 16.61 -5.64
N LEU A 125 -12.49 17.13 -5.56
CA LEU A 125 -11.24 16.41 -5.81
C LEU A 125 -10.68 15.84 -4.49
N ALA A 126 -10.92 14.55 -4.25
CA ALA A 126 -10.51 13.83 -3.05
C ALA A 126 -9.82 12.49 -3.39
N HIS A 127 -9.05 12.49 -4.48
CA HIS A 127 -8.33 11.32 -5.02
C HIS A 127 -7.06 10.96 -4.23
N GLY A 128 -6.68 11.76 -3.24
CA GLY A 128 -5.58 11.45 -2.33
C GLY A 128 -4.20 11.72 -2.92
N SER A 129 -3.24 10.87 -2.55
CA SER A 129 -1.82 11.04 -2.82
C SER A 129 -1.19 9.73 -3.30
N ARG A 130 0.03 9.79 -3.83
CA ARG A 130 0.87 8.61 -4.07
C ARG A 130 1.99 8.52 -3.02
N PRO A 131 2.59 7.33 -2.82
CA PRO A 131 3.87 7.24 -2.12
C PRO A 131 4.92 8.13 -2.80
N ASN A 132 5.72 8.85 -2.00
CA ASN A 132 6.86 9.59 -2.52
C ASN A 132 8.11 8.72 -2.40
N THR A 133 8.73 8.42 -3.53
CA THR A 133 9.98 7.65 -3.61
C THR A 133 11.21 8.51 -3.46
N PHE A 134 11.07 9.85 -3.46
CA PHE A 134 12.16 10.82 -3.51
C PHE A 134 13.12 10.61 -4.70
N ASN A 135 12.63 9.96 -5.77
CA ASN A 135 13.42 9.51 -6.91
C ASN A 135 14.55 8.52 -6.54
N THR A 136 14.47 7.88 -5.37
CA THR A 136 15.38 6.79 -4.99
C THR A 136 15.19 5.61 -5.95
N PRO A 137 16.26 5.19 -6.67
CA PRO A 137 16.18 4.09 -7.63
C PRO A 137 15.70 2.77 -7.00
N GLY A 138 14.93 2.00 -7.78
CA GLY A 138 14.44 0.67 -7.41
C GLY A 138 13.25 0.65 -6.45
N VAL A 139 12.87 1.76 -5.81
CA VAL A 139 11.75 1.79 -4.84
C VAL A 139 10.44 1.31 -5.47
N THR A 140 10.09 1.82 -6.65
CA THR A 140 8.81 1.48 -7.32
C THR A 140 8.73 0.02 -7.75
N ASP A 141 9.86 -0.58 -8.13
CA ASP A 141 9.88 -1.91 -8.75
C ASP A 141 10.14 -3.02 -7.73
N LYS A 142 10.87 -2.72 -6.64
CA LYS A 142 11.45 -3.73 -5.72
C LYS A 142 10.97 -3.60 -4.28
N ALA A 143 10.41 -2.45 -3.88
CA ALA A 143 9.82 -2.27 -2.55
C ALA A 143 8.29 -2.39 -2.60
N PHE A 144 7.70 -2.75 -1.46
CA PHE A 144 6.24 -2.71 -1.27
C PHE A 144 5.85 -1.44 -0.54
N PHE A 145 4.87 -0.72 -1.06
CA PHE A 145 4.20 0.34 -0.29
C PHE A 145 3.17 -0.27 0.67
N LEU A 146 2.68 0.52 1.63
CA LEU A 146 1.63 0.10 2.56
C LEU A 146 0.55 1.18 2.69
N ARG A 147 -0.22 1.36 1.61
CA ARG A 147 -1.34 2.33 1.51
C ARG A 147 -2.63 1.68 1.06
N GLU A 148 -2.52 0.65 0.23
CA GLU A 148 -3.65 -0.06 -0.37
C GLU A 148 -3.69 -1.53 -0.01
N VAL A 149 -4.90 -2.11 -0.08
CA VAL A 149 -5.13 -3.52 0.27
C VAL A 149 -4.36 -4.47 -0.65
N ASN A 150 -4.22 -4.14 -1.94
CA ASN A 150 -3.44 -4.95 -2.87
C ASN A 150 -1.95 -4.96 -2.51
N GLU A 151 -1.42 -3.84 -2.00
CA GLU A 151 -0.04 -3.77 -1.54
C GLU A 151 0.15 -4.58 -0.25
N ALA A 152 -0.80 -4.48 0.69
CA ALA A 152 -0.80 -5.29 1.90
C ALA A 152 -0.89 -6.80 1.60
N ARG A 153 -1.67 -7.18 0.58
CA ARG A 153 -1.70 -8.55 0.04
C ARG A 153 -0.34 -8.97 -0.50
N GLY A 154 0.30 -8.12 -1.28
CA GLY A 154 1.66 -8.36 -1.80
C GLY A 154 2.68 -8.57 -0.68
N ILE A 155 2.64 -7.74 0.37
CA ILE A 155 3.49 -7.88 1.56
C ILE A 155 3.25 -9.23 2.24
N ARG A 156 1.98 -9.57 2.56
CA ARG A 156 1.64 -10.85 3.20
C ARG A 156 2.11 -12.04 2.37
N LYS A 157 1.87 -11.99 1.06
CA LYS A 157 2.26 -13.03 0.11
C LYS A 157 3.78 -13.22 0.09
N ARG A 158 4.55 -12.14 -0.09
CA ARG A 158 6.02 -12.19 -0.07
C ARG A 158 6.55 -12.70 1.26
N LEU A 159 5.96 -12.26 2.37
CA LEU A 159 6.35 -12.72 3.71
C LEU A 159 6.20 -14.25 3.84
N VAL A 160 5.03 -14.79 3.47
CA VAL A 160 4.77 -16.24 3.55
C VAL A 160 5.66 -17.01 2.57
N GLN A 161 5.85 -16.52 1.33
CA GLN A 161 6.76 -17.13 0.36
C GLN A 161 8.19 -17.18 0.88
N ASN A 162 8.70 -16.09 1.48
CA ASN A 162 10.04 -16.05 2.05
C ASN A 162 10.20 -17.09 3.18
N ILE A 163 9.19 -17.26 4.03
CA ILE A 163 9.20 -18.27 5.10
C ILE A 163 9.24 -19.68 4.51
N MET A 164 8.38 -19.97 3.53
CA MET A 164 8.35 -21.27 2.86
C MET A 164 9.66 -21.59 2.14
N ALA A 165 10.25 -20.60 1.45
CA ALA A 165 11.53 -20.76 0.77
C ALA A 165 12.69 -20.93 1.75
N ALA A 166 12.70 -20.16 2.84
CA ALA A 166 13.74 -20.23 3.87
C ALA A 166 13.81 -21.58 4.61
N ASP A 167 12.72 -22.36 4.55
CA ASP A 167 12.58 -23.70 5.15
C ASP A 167 13.00 -24.84 4.22
N LEU A 168 13.29 -24.55 2.94
CA LEU A 168 13.65 -25.59 2.00
C LEU A 168 15.03 -26.19 2.36
N PRO A 169 15.19 -27.52 2.29
CA PRO A 169 16.46 -28.18 2.65
C PRO A 169 17.62 -27.81 1.71
N THR A 170 17.30 -27.23 0.55
CA THR A 170 18.27 -26.78 -0.45
C THR A 170 18.75 -25.35 -0.24
N VAL A 171 18.17 -24.59 0.70
CA VAL A 171 18.48 -23.18 0.91
C VAL A 171 19.58 -23.01 1.97
N PRO A 172 20.71 -22.36 1.63
CA PRO A 172 21.78 -22.09 2.59
C PRO A 172 21.35 -21.14 3.70
N ILE A 173 21.96 -21.27 4.88
CA ILE A 173 21.63 -20.46 6.08
C ILE A 173 21.73 -18.95 5.83
N GLU A 174 22.71 -18.49 5.03
CA GLU A 174 22.84 -17.06 4.72
C GLU A 174 21.65 -16.55 3.88
N GLU A 175 21.14 -17.38 2.98
CA GLU A 175 19.95 -17.04 2.20
C GLU A 175 18.69 -17.10 3.06
N THR A 176 18.58 -18.06 3.99
CA THR A 176 17.54 -18.10 5.02
C THR A 176 17.51 -16.80 5.84
N LYS A 177 18.66 -16.33 6.33
CA LYS A 177 18.78 -15.05 7.07
C LYS A 177 18.30 -13.86 6.23
N ARG A 178 18.70 -13.82 4.96
CA ARG A 178 18.26 -12.77 4.04
C ARG A 178 16.75 -12.78 3.85
N LEU A 179 16.18 -13.93 3.47
CA LEU A 179 14.74 -14.09 3.22
C LEU A 179 13.89 -13.68 4.43
N LEU A 180 14.37 -13.99 5.64
CA LEU A 180 13.69 -13.70 6.91
C LEU A 180 14.06 -12.34 7.53
N HIS A 181 14.86 -11.52 6.84
CA HIS A 181 15.09 -10.13 7.19
C HIS A 181 14.12 -9.23 6.43
N THR A 182 13.36 -8.42 7.17
CA THR A 182 12.49 -7.38 6.62
C THR A 182 13.04 -6.00 6.96
N VAL A 183 13.20 -5.15 5.94
CA VAL A 183 13.58 -3.75 6.08
C VAL A 183 12.35 -2.86 5.89
N VAL A 184 12.11 -1.97 6.85
CA VAL A 184 11.03 -0.98 6.82
C VAL A 184 11.65 0.40 6.67
N VAL A 185 11.33 1.10 5.59
CA VAL A 185 11.81 2.47 5.36
C VAL A 185 10.73 3.44 5.83
N GLY A 186 11.06 4.25 6.83
CA GLY A 186 10.17 5.18 7.52
C GLY A 186 9.79 4.72 8.93
N GLY A 187 10.18 5.52 9.92
CA GLY A 187 9.86 5.41 11.35
C GLY A 187 8.59 6.16 11.77
N GLY A 188 7.72 6.48 10.82
CA GLY A 188 6.40 7.05 11.09
C GLY A 188 5.40 6.00 11.63
N PRO A 189 4.19 6.43 12.04
CA PRO A 189 3.14 5.57 12.58
C PRO A 189 2.93 4.26 11.79
N THR A 190 2.75 4.34 10.47
CA THR A 190 2.48 3.17 9.63
C THR A 190 3.64 2.17 9.62
N GLY A 191 4.88 2.64 9.47
CA GLY A 191 6.08 1.79 9.47
C GLY A 191 6.30 1.12 10.82
N ILE A 192 6.10 1.86 11.92
CA ILE A 192 6.25 1.33 13.28
C ILE A 192 5.14 0.33 13.64
N GLU A 193 3.88 0.60 13.29
CA GLU A 193 2.78 -0.36 13.50
C GLU A 193 3.04 -1.65 12.71
N PHE A 194 3.50 -1.55 11.45
CA PHE A 194 3.88 -2.73 10.66
C PHE A 194 5.06 -3.50 11.28
N ALA A 195 6.16 -2.80 11.60
CA ALA A 195 7.36 -3.40 12.16
C ALA A 195 7.08 -4.14 13.48
N THR A 196 6.26 -3.54 14.35
CA THR A 196 5.88 -4.15 15.63
C THR A 196 4.96 -5.35 15.47
N ASN A 197 3.96 -5.28 14.58
CA ASN A 197 3.11 -6.42 14.24
C ASN A 197 3.95 -7.59 13.68
N LEU A 198 4.90 -7.30 12.79
CA LEU A 198 5.78 -8.31 12.18
C LEU A 198 6.77 -8.92 13.19
N ALA A 199 7.39 -8.10 14.03
CA ALA A 199 8.32 -8.56 15.05
C ALA A 199 7.62 -9.47 16.10
N GLU A 200 6.35 -9.19 16.41
CA GLU A 200 5.55 -10.09 17.24
C GLU A 200 5.16 -11.36 16.50
N PHE A 201 4.83 -11.27 15.21
CA PHE A 201 4.54 -12.44 14.37
C PHE A 201 5.69 -13.43 14.33
N PHE A 202 6.91 -12.94 14.10
CA PHE A 202 8.11 -13.77 14.14
C PHE A 202 8.36 -14.44 15.50
N ARG A 203 7.98 -13.79 16.61
CA ARG A 203 8.19 -14.35 17.96
C ARG A 203 7.09 -15.31 18.41
N LYS A 204 5.84 -15.01 18.10
CA LYS A 204 4.68 -15.75 18.64
C LYS A 204 4.23 -16.84 17.70
N ASP A 205 4.12 -16.52 16.41
CA ASP A 205 3.50 -17.39 15.41
C ASP A 205 4.55 -18.31 14.75
N ILE A 206 5.68 -17.76 14.29
CA ILE A 206 6.73 -18.57 13.64
C ILE A 206 7.33 -19.60 14.59
N VAL A 207 7.47 -19.31 15.90
CA VAL A 207 7.95 -20.31 16.87
C VAL A 207 7.07 -21.56 16.93
N ARG A 208 5.75 -21.40 16.70
CA ARG A 208 4.78 -22.50 16.69
C ARG A 208 4.81 -23.29 15.40
N LEU A 209 5.03 -22.60 14.27
CA LEU A 209 5.04 -23.18 12.94
C LEU A 209 6.37 -23.85 12.61
N ASN A 210 7.47 -23.12 12.84
CA ASN A 210 8.81 -23.57 12.57
C ASN A 210 9.84 -22.93 13.52
N ARG A 211 10.09 -23.61 14.63
CA ARG A 211 10.94 -23.12 15.72
C ARG A 211 12.37 -22.79 15.28
N HIS A 212 12.94 -23.52 14.33
CA HIS A 212 14.34 -23.34 13.96
C HIS A 212 14.58 -22.07 13.14
N LEU A 213 13.55 -21.57 12.44
CA LEU A 213 13.63 -20.35 11.62
C LEU A 213 13.63 -19.08 12.47
N GLN A 214 13.01 -19.10 13.66
CA GLN A 214 12.77 -17.88 14.43
C GLN A 214 14.06 -17.09 14.75
N LYS A 215 15.17 -17.77 15.02
CA LYS A 215 16.47 -17.12 15.31
C LYS A 215 17.04 -16.32 14.15
N TYR A 216 16.57 -16.56 12.92
CA TYR A 216 16.99 -15.85 11.71
C TYR A 216 16.05 -14.70 11.35
N CYS A 217 14.86 -14.63 11.96
CA CYS A 217 13.89 -13.57 11.71
C CYS A 217 14.39 -12.22 12.25
N LYS A 218 14.49 -11.21 11.37
CA LYS A 218 14.99 -9.87 11.71
C LYS A 218 14.08 -8.80 11.14
N VAL A 219 13.87 -7.72 11.90
CA VAL A 219 13.17 -6.52 11.44
C VAL A 219 14.07 -5.32 11.68
N THR A 220 14.36 -4.56 10.63
CA THR A 220 15.12 -3.30 10.70
C THR A 220 14.28 -2.15 10.20
N VAL A 221 14.20 -1.06 10.98
CA VAL A 221 13.56 0.20 10.61
C VAL A 221 14.64 1.22 10.27
N LEU A 222 14.59 1.79 9.08
CA LEU A 222 15.45 2.88 8.62
C LEU A 222 14.65 4.18 8.69
N GLU A 223 15.12 5.14 9.47
CA GLU A 223 14.49 6.46 9.57
C GLU A 223 15.57 7.54 9.55
N ALA A 224 15.44 8.51 8.65
CA ALA A 224 16.42 9.59 8.54
C ALA A 224 16.32 10.58 9.72
N ASN A 225 15.13 10.75 10.29
CA ASN A 225 14.86 11.65 11.41
C ASN A 225 14.66 10.87 12.72
N GLU A 226 13.79 11.37 13.60
CA GLU A 226 13.42 10.74 14.85
C GLU A 226 12.21 9.81 14.66
N VAL A 227 12.37 8.54 15.05
CA VAL A 227 11.27 7.58 15.15
C VAL A 227 10.23 8.09 16.14
N LEU A 228 8.95 8.04 15.78
CA LEU A 228 7.85 8.55 16.63
C LEU A 228 8.00 10.05 17.00
N GLY A 229 8.69 10.85 16.17
CA GLY A 229 8.97 12.27 16.44
C GLY A 229 7.74 13.16 16.71
N THR A 230 6.53 12.72 16.34
CA THR A 230 5.27 13.44 16.62
C THR A 230 4.82 13.37 18.09
N PHE A 231 5.35 12.42 18.86
CA PHE A 231 5.01 12.20 20.27
C PHE A 231 5.97 12.96 21.20
N ASP A 232 5.58 13.20 22.45
CA ASP A 232 6.48 13.79 23.45
C ASP A 232 7.60 12.83 23.88
N GLN A 233 8.63 13.35 24.56
CA GLN A 233 9.81 12.57 24.95
C GLN A 233 9.46 11.34 25.80
N THR A 234 8.46 11.43 26.69
CA THR A 234 8.07 10.33 27.57
C THR A 234 7.49 9.17 26.75
N LEU A 235 6.55 9.47 25.85
CA LEU A 235 5.95 8.49 24.94
C LEU A 235 6.98 7.93 23.95
N ARG A 236 7.90 8.77 23.44
CA ARG A 236 9.00 8.31 22.57
C ARG A 236 9.92 7.35 23.31
N ASN A 237 10.33 7.66 24.54
CA ASN A 237 11.17 6.77 25.35
C ASN A 237 10.48 5.43 25.64
N TYR A 238 9.17 5.44 25.91
CA TYR A 238 8.39 4.20 26.02
C TYR A 238 8.38 3.42 24.70
N GLY A 239 8.13 4.11 23.58
CA GLY A 239 8.17 3.54 22.24
C GLY A 239 9.50 2.85 21.92
N HIS A 240 10.64 3.54 22.11
CA HIS A 240 11.96 2.99 21.88
C HIS A 240 12.26 1.75 22.73
N ARG A 241 11.91 1.78 24.03
CA ARG A 241 12.04 0.60 24.90
C ARG A 241 11.24 -0.58 24.36
N ARG A 242 9.99 -0.34 23.96
CA ARG A 242 9.13 -1.39 23.43
C ARG A 242 9.65 -1.96 22.10
N LEU A 243 10.16 -1.11 21.21
CA LEU A 243 10.78 -1.55 19.96
C LEU A 243 12.03 -2.42 20.22
N ALA A 244 12.85 -2.03 21.20
CA ALA A 244 14.02 -2.81 21.61
C ALA A 244 13.64 -4.15 22.27
N GLU A 245 12.60 -4.20 23.11
CA GLU A 245 12.05 -5.46 23.65
C GLU A 245 11.56 -6.40 22.54
N LEU A 246 10.98 -5.82 21.47
CA LEU A 246 10.64 -6.52 20.24
C LEU A 246 11.83 -6.71 19.30
N GLY A 247 13.08 -6.48 19.75
CA GLY A 247 14.31 -6.67 18.99
C GLY A 247 14.29 -6.06 17.59
N ILE A 248 13.55 -4.96 17.41
CA ILE A 248 13.51 -4.21 16.17
C ILE A 248 14.76 -3.34 16.15
N ASN A 249 15.59 -3.54 15.13
CA ASN A 249 16.77 -2.72 14.94
C ASN A 249 16.36 -1.37 14.32
N ILE A 250 16.69 -0.25 14.97
CA ILE A 250 16.43 1.08 14.44
C ILE A 250 17.75 1.68 14.01
N VAL A 251 17.84 2.09 12.74
CA VAL A 251 19.05 2.73 12.19
C VAL A 251 18.67 4.12 11.70
N ASN A 252 19.38 5.12 12.21
CA ASN A 252 19.22 6.49 11.75
C ASN A 252 20.01 6.69 10.45
N THR A 253 19.36 6.49 9.31
CA THR A 253 19.98 6.62 7.98
C THR A 253 18.92 6.80 6.90
N ALA A 254 19.31 7.41 5.79
CA ALA A 254 18.49 7.47 4.58
C ALA A 254 18.86 6.35 3.59
N VAL A 255 17.92 6.01 2.72
CA VAL A 255 18.10 4.99 1.66
C VAL A 255 18.45 5.69 0.35
N VAL A 256 19.50 5.21 -0.31
CA VAL A 256 19.95 5.73 -1.62
C VAL A 256 19.49 4.86 -2.78
N GLU A 257 19.29 3.56 -2.56
CA GLU A 257 18.83 2.62 -3.58
C GLU A 257 18.10 1.42 -2.93
N VAL A 258 17.09 0.89 -3.62
CA VAL A 258 16.53 -0.44 -3.34
C VAL A 258 17.01 -1.41 -4.41
N THR A 259 17.69 -2.48 -4.00
CA THR A 259 18.21 -3.53 -4.88
C THR A 259 17.28 -4.75 -4.86
N GLU A 260 17.53 -5.76 -5.70
CA GLU A 260 16.71 -6.98 -5.71
C GLU A 260 16.86 -7.79 -4.41
N ARG A 261 17.99 -7.61 -3.73
CA ARG A 261 18.36 -8.35 -2.52
C ARG A 261 18.32 -7.49 -1.26
N GLY A 262 17.95 -6.21 -1.31
CA GLY A 262 17.90 -5.35 -0.11
C GLY A 262 17.90 -3.86 -0.37
N VAL A 263 18.58 -3.10 0.50
CA VAL A 263 18.69 -1.64 0.39
C VAL A 263 20.13 -1.17 0.59
N VAL A 264 20.50 -0.09 -0.09
CA VAL A 264 21.76 0.62 0.11
C VAL A 264 21.46 1.91 0.87
N THR A 265 22.22 2.18 1.93
CA THR A 265 22.03 3.36 2.77
C THR A 265 23.03 4.47 2.43
N THR A 266 22.75 5.68 2.94
CA THR A 266 23.67 6.83 2.80
C THR A 266 25.04 6.62 3.47
N SER A 267 25.18 5.68 4.41
CA SER A 267 26.48 5.33 5.00
C SER A 267 27.31 4.40 4.11
N GLY A 268 26.77 3.95 2.98
CA GLY A 268 27.39 2.95 2.10
C GLY A 268 27.16 1.50 2.54
N GLU A 269 26.39 1.28 3.61
CA GLU A 269 26.03 -0.07 4.06
C GLU A 269 24.92 -0.67 3.19
N THR A 270 25.07 -1.94 2.83
CA THR A 270 24.03 -2.71 2.16
C THR A 270 23.36 -3.65 3.16
N LEU A 271 22.05 -3.47 3.36
CA LEU A 271 21.23 -4.33 4.19
C LEU A 271 20.47 -5.31 3.31
N GLU A 272 21.00 -6.53 3.20
CA GLU A 272 20.30 -7.60 2.47
C GLU A 272 19.01 -8.01 3.19
N SER A 273 17.91 -8.15 2.46
CA SER A 273 16.59 -8.52 2.97
C SER A 273 15.74 -9.24 1.92
N GLY A 274 14.77 -10.01 2.38
CA GLY A 274 13.78 -10.69 1.54
C GLY A 274 12.55 -9.83 1.25
N LEU A 275 12.35 -8.79 2.06
CA LEU A 275 11.21 -7.89 1.97
C LEU A 275 11.62 -6.47 2.37
N VAL A 276 11.34 -5.52 1.49
CA VAL A 276 11.50 -4.08 1.74
C VAL A 276 10.12 -3.44 1.72
N VAL A 277 9.74 -2.77 2.80
CA VAL A 277 8.48 -2.02 2.91
C VAL A 277 8.77 -0.53 2.98
N TRP A 278 8.32 0.21 1.98
CA TRP A 278 8.47 1.66 1.88
C TRP A 278 7.23 2.36 2.45
N SER A 279 7.35 2.89 3.67
CA SER A 279 6.23 3.48 4.42
C SER A 279 6.37 4.99 4.62
N THR A 280 7.35 5.62 3.97
CA THR A 280 7.61 7.06 4.06
C THR A 280 7.22 7.82 2.78
N GLY A 281 7.08 9.14 2.91
CA GLY A 281 6.88 10.04 1.79
C GLY A 281 5.44 10.08 1.25
N VAL A 282 4.89 11.28 1.12
CA VAL A 282 3.59 11.53 0.49
C VAL A 282 3.82 12.49 -0.67
N GLY A 283 3.35 12.13 -1.87
CA GLY A 283 3.57 12.89 -3.09
C GLY A 283 2.29 13.13 -3.90
N PRO A 284 2.31 14.11 -4.81
CA PRO A 284 1.17 14.44 -5.66
C PRO A 284 0.91 13.32 -6.68
N THR A 285 -0.35 13.06 -6.99
CA THR A 285 -0.71 12.14 -8.09
C THR A 285 -0.49 12.79 -9.46
N MET A 286 -0.46 12.00 -10.53
CA MET A 286 -0.41 12.54 -11.90
C MET A 286 -1.60 13.46 -12.21
N LEU A 287 -2.80 13.10 -11.74
CA LEU A 287 -3.98 13.98 -11.84
C LEU A 287 -3.73 15.31 -11.12
N THR A 288 -3.19 15.28 -9.89
CA THR A 288 -2.88 16.53 -9.18
C THR A 288 -1.95 17.43 -9.98
N LEU A 289 -0.92 16.86 -10.63
CA LEU A 289 0.07 17.61 -11.40
C LEU A 289 -0.51 18.17 -12.71
N SER A 290 -1.45 17.47 -13.37
CA SER A 290 -2.01 17.90 -14.66
C SER A 290 -3.08 18.98 -14.56
N LEU A 291 -3.78 19.07 -13.42
CA LEU A 291 -4.88 20.02 -13.22
C LEU A 291 -4.41 21.47 -13.32
N GLN A 292 -5.10 22.26 -14.16
CA GLN A 292 -4.88 23.69 -14.38
C GLN A 292 -5.40 24.55 -13.22
N CYS A 293 -4.74 24.45 -12.07
CA CYS A 293 -5.03 25.21 -10.86
C CYS A 293 -3.76 25.43 -10.03
N ASP A 294 -3.83 26.36 -9.07
CA ASP A 294 -2.71 26.71 -8.22
C ASP A 294 -2.25 25.51 -7.39
N LYS A 295 -0.93 25.36 -7.23
CA LYS A 295 -0.32 24.31 -6.41
C LYS A 295 0.46 24.89 -5.25
N THR A 296 0.52 24.14 -4.15
CA THR A 296 1.42 24.44 -3.04
C THR A 296 2.86 24.10 -3.41
N LYS A 297 3.83 24.48 -2.56
CA LYS A 297 5.26 24.09 -2.73
C LYS A 297 5.45 22.57 -2.82
N GLN A 298 4.63 21.80 -2.09
CA GLN A 298 4.63 20.33 -2.12
C GLN A 298 3.76 19.76 -3.26
N GLN A 299 3.40 20.58 -4.24
CA GLN A 299 2.63 20.19 -5.44
C GLN A 299 1.23 19.63 -5.11
N ARG A 300 0.64 20.02 -3.97
CA ARG A 300 -0.77 19.73 -3.63
C ARG A 300 -1.66 20.81 -4.24
N ILE A 301 -2.95 20.52 -4.46
CA ILE A 301 -3.94 21.52 -4.91
C ILE A 301 -4.05 22.61 -3.84
N SER A 302 -3.84 23.86 -4.22
CA SER A 302 -4.03 25.00 -3.33
C SER A 302 -5.51 25.25 -3.10
N VAL A 303 -5.90 25.39 -1.84
CA VAL A 303 -7.27 25.71 -1.43
C VAL A 303 -7.35 26.87 -0.45
N ASP A 304 -8.49 27.55 -0.39
CA ASP A 304 -8.78 28.54 0.63
C ASP A 304 -9.28 27.92 1.95
N GLU A 305 -9.71 28.76 2.90
CA GLU A 305 -10.28 28.38 4.19
C GLU A 305 -11.61 27.62 4.09
N ASN A 306 -12.30 27.68 2.96
CA ASN A 306 -13.51 26.93 2.66
C ASN A 306 -13.25 25.66 1.84
N LEU A 307 -11.98 25.33 1.60
CA LEU A 307 -11.53 24.20 0.79
C LEU A 307 -11.90 24.32 -0.70
N ARG A 308 -12.13 25.54 -1.20
CA ARG A 308 -12.34 25.81 -2.62
C ARG A 308 -10.99 25.83 -3.34
N VAL A 309 -10.93 25.25 -4.53
CA VAL A 309 -9.70 25.20 -5.35
C VAL A 309 -9.36 26.58 -5.87
N LEU A 310 -8.08 26.94 -5.87
CA LEU A 310 -7.60 28.25 -6.35
C LEU A 310 -7.00 28.13 -7.77
N ARG A 311 -7.24 29.14 -8.60
CA ARG A 311 -6.59 29.38 -9.89
C ARG A 311 -6.32 30.88 -10.00
N ASP A 312 -5.07 31.25 -10.24
CA ASP A 312 -4.61 32.64 -10.29
C ASP A 312 -4.94 33.41 -8.99
N GLY A 313 -4.82 32.73 -7.84
CA GLY A 313 -5.10 33.28 -6.51
C GLY A 313 -6.59 33.45 -6.18
N LYS A 314 -7.51 33.02 -7.06
CA LYS A 314 -8.96 33.14 -6.87
C LYS A 314 -9.64 31.77 -6.82
N ALA A 315 -10.70 31.66 -6.01
CA ALA A 315 -11.48 30.43 -5.92
C ALA A 315 -12.19 30.14 -7.25
N ILE A 316 -12.00 28.92 -7.78
CA ILE A 316 -12.77 28.40 -8.90
C ILE A 316 -14.20 28.14 -8.40
N PRO A 317 -15.24 28.67 -9.06
CA PRO A 317 -16.63 28.46 -8.65
C PRO A 317 -16.97 26.97 -8.54
N ASN A 318 -17.59 26.57 -7.44
CA ASN A 318 -18.13 25.22 -7.20
C ASN A 318 -17.12 24.05 -7.25
N VAL A 319 -15.81 24.33 -7.24
CA VAL A 319 -14.76 23.30 -7.22
C VAL A 319 -14.06 23.28 -5.87
N PHE A 320 -14.00 22.10 -5.26
CA PHE A 320 -13.45 21.86 -3.93
C PHE A 320 -12.38 20.77 -3.98
N ALA A 321 -11.42 20.80 -3.05
CA ALA A 321 -10.45 19.72 -2.90
C ALA A 321 -10.14 19.45 -1.43
N ALA A 322 -9.93 18.19 -1.07
CA ALA A 322 -9.73 17.77 0.32
C ALA A 322 -8.90 16.50 0.46
N GLY A 323 -8.42 16.26 1.67
CA GLY A 323 -7.50 15.16 2.00
C GLY A 323 -6.09 15.45 1.52
N ASP A 324 -5.34 14.38 1.24
CA ASP A 324 -3.91 14.51 0.94
C ASP A 324 -3.63 15.23 -0.39
N SER A 325 -4.59 15.27 -1.31
CA SER A 325 -4.45 15.93 -2.61
C SER A 325 -4.40 17.46 -2.52
N ALA A 326 -4.84 18.05 -1.40
CA ALA A 326 -5.06 19.50 -1.28
C ALA A 326 -4.57 20.09 0.04
N ALA A 327 -4.06 21.31 0.02
CA ALA A 327 -3.65 22.05 1.22
C ALA A 327 -3.92 23.53 1.08
N ASN A 328 -4.24 24.16 2.21
CA ASN A 328 -4.21 25.61 2.30
C ASN A 328 -2.74 26.08 2.33
N VAL A 329 -2.42 27.10 1.53
CA VAL A 329 -1.06 27.61 1.36
C VAL A 329 -0.54 28.29 2.63
N THR A 330 -1.40 29.03 3.33
CA THR A 330 -1.02 29.80 4.54
C THR A 330 -1.10 28.95 5.81
N ALA A 331 -2.02 27.99 5.86
CA ALA A 331 -2.21 27.08 7.00
C ALA A 331 -2.25 25.61 6.55
N PRO A 332 -1.12 25.04 6.07
CA PRO A 332 -1.10 23.67 5.60
C PRO A 332 -1.33 22.68 6.74
N LEU A 333 -2.24 21.74 6.52
CA LEU A 333 -2.50 20.63 7.44
C LEU A 333 -1.74 19.36 7.01
N PRO A 334 -1.36 18.51 7.99
CA PRO A 334 -0.65 17.27 7.70
C PRO A 334 -1.55 16.29 6.93
N THR A 335 -0.92 15.41 6.14
CA THR A 335 -1.57 14.36 5.35
C THR A 335 -1.98 13.19 6.24
N LEU A 336 -3.07 13.39 6.99
CA LEU A 336 -3.61 12.43 7.95
C LEU A 336 -5.05 12.06 7.62
N ALA A 337 -5.39 10.78 7.82
CA ALA A 337 -6.76 10.28 7.76
C ALA A 337 -7.73 11.10 8.62
N ALA A 338 -7.29 11.54 9.81
CA ALA A 338 -8.09 12.37 10.72
C ALA A 338 -8.43 13.75 10.13
N VAL A 339 -7.51 14.37 9.39
CA VAL A 339 -7.72 15.65 8.69
C VAL A 339 -8.70 15.42 7.54
N ALA A 340 -8.42 14.45 6.67
CA ALA A 340 -9.26 14.12 5.51
C ALA A 340 -10.71 13.77 5.92
N ARG A 341 -10.89 12.98 6.98
CA ARG A 341 -12.20 12.65 7.55
C ARG A 341 -13.02 13.90 7.91
N ARG A 342 -12.36 14.87 8.54
CA ARG A 342 -13.00 16.09 9.03
C ARG A 342 -13.31 17.05 7.89
N GLN A 343 -12.37 17.20 6.95
CA GLN A 343 -12.61 17.97 5.73
C GLN A 343 -13.80 17.38 4.95
N GLY A 344 -13.88 16.07 4.79
CA GLY A 344 -15.01 15.41 4.13
C GLY A 344 -16.33 15.63 4.87
N ALA A 345 -16.35 15.45 6.19
CA ALA A 345 -17.55 15.69 6.99
C ALA A 345 -18.00 17.16 6.98
N TYR A 346 -17.06 18.10 6.90
CA TYR A 346 -17.33 19.53 6.72
C TYR A 346 -17.93 19.80 5.33
N LEU A 347 -17.27 19.34 4.27
CA LEU A 347 -17.71 19.56 2.88
C LEU A 347 -19.10 18.99 2.61
N GLY A 348 -19.40 17.78 3.08
CA GLY A 348 -20.74 17.23 2.87
C GLY A 348 -21.84 18.07 3.52
N LYS A 349 -21.57 18.68 4.69
CA LYS A 349 -22.51 19.64 5.31
C LYS A 349 -22.59 20.94 4.54
N GLN A 350 -21.45 21.50 4.12
CA GLN A 350 -21.42 22.79 3.44
C GLN A 350 -22.01 22.72 2.04
N LEU A 351 -21.77 21.65 1.28
CA LEU A 351 -22.39 21.43 -0.03
C LEU A 351 -23.92 21.35 0.08
N ASN A 352 -24.46 20.69 1.10
CA ASN A 352 -25.91 20.71 1.35
C ASN A 352 -26.44 22.14 1.58
N HIS A 353 -25.70 22.98 2.31
CA HIS A 353 -26.06 24.39 2.53
C HIS A 353 -25.93 25.21 1.25
N LEU A 354 -24.87 25.01 0.49
CA LEU A 354 -24.63 25.71 -0.77
C LEU A 354 -25.74 25.40 -1.79
N ILE A 355 -26.16 24.13 -1.88
CA ILE A 355 -27.25 23.71 -2.78
C ILE A 355 -28.60 24.29 -2.36
N THR A 356 -28.90 24.36 -1.06
CA THR A 356 -30.24 24.76 -0.57
C THR A 356 -30.38 26.24 -0.27
N LYS A 357 -29.31 26.88 0.22
CA LYS A 357 -29.27 28.27 0.72
C LYS A 357 -28.35 29.18 -0.09
N LYS A 358 -27.66 28.63 -1.12
CA LYS A 358 -26.73 29.36 -1.99
C LYS A 358 -25.52 29.98 -1.27
N THR A 359 -25.24 29.59 -0.03
CA THR A 359 -24.12 30.11 0.77
C THR A 359 -23.48 29.02 1.63
N MET A 360 -22.16 29.14 1.85
CA MET A 360 -21.45 28.38 2.89
C MET A 360 -21.59 29.11 4.24
N THR A 361 -21.68 28.36 5.33
CA THR A 361 -21.99 28.93 6.65
C THR A 361 -20.77 29.22 7.51
N GLN A 362 -19.66 28.52 7.31
CA GLN A 362 -18.45 28.66 8.13
C GLN A 362 -17.22 28.14 7.37
N SER A 363 -16.04 28.67 7.69
CA SER A 363 -14.76 28.16 7.19
C SER A 363 -14.36 26.85 7.88
N PHE A 364 -13.42 26.12 7.29
CA PHE A 364 -12.92 24.87 7.84
C PHE A 364 -11.88 25.12 8.94
N GLU A 365 -12.14 24.59 10.13
CA GLU A 365 -11.19 24.60 11.25
C GLU A 365 -10.84 23.17 11.69
N TYR A 366 -9.54 22.88 11.73
CA TYR A 366 -9.05 21.60 12.23
C TYR A 366 -8.75 21.66 13.73
N LYS A 367 -9.56 20.94 14.52
CA LYS A 367 -9.26 20.70 15.94
C LYS A 367 -8.47 19.41 16.12
N ASP A 368 -7.18 19.50 16.42
CA ASP A 368 -6.36 18.32 16.71
C ASP A 368 -6.89 17.58 17.96
N LEU A 369 -7.15 16.28 17.82
CA LEU A 369 -7.56 15.42 18.95
C LEU A 369 -6.38 14.65 19.55
N GLY A 370 -5.24 14.68 18.87
CA GLY A 370 -4.07 13.90 19.21
C GLY A 370 -3.78 12.79 18.21
N SER A 371 -2.82 11.95 18.57
CA SER A 371 -2.25 10.89 17.73
C SER A 371 -2.06 9.62 18.52
N MET A 372 -2.14 8.47 17.84
CA MET A 372 -2.03 7.16 18.47
C MET A 372 -1.25 6.23 17.56
N VAL A 373 -0.42 5.36 18.16
CA VAL A 373 0.35 4.33 17.46
C VAL A 373 0.30 3.05 18.29
N ALA A 374 -0.14 1.95 17.68
CA ALA A 374 0.00 0.63 18.28
C ALA A 374 1.46 0.15 18.22
N LEU A 375 1.91 -0.52 19.29
CA LEU A 375 3.25 -1.08 19.42
C LEU A 375 3.12 -2.58 19.67
N GLY A 376 2.62 -3.29 18.66
CA GLY A 376 2.22 -4.69 18.74
C GLY A 376 0.87 -4.92 19.44
N ASP A 377 0.59 -6.16 19.82
CA ASP A 377 -0.68 -6.58 20.41
C ASP A 377 -0.80 -6.29 21.92
N ALA A 378 0.28 -5.85 22.57
CA ALA A 378 0.35 -5.68 24.03
C ALA A 378 0.40 -4.22 24.51
N SER A 379 0.70 -3.27 23.61
CA SER A 379 0.92 -1.88 24.01
C SER A 379 0.62 -0.89 22.89
N ALA A 380 0.35 0.35 23.27
CA ALA A 380 0.28 1.49 22.35
C ALA A 380 0.83 2.74 23.04
N ILE A 381 0.98 3.80 22.26
CA ILE A 381 1.15 5.17 22.76
C ILE A 381 0.04 6.05 22.19
N VAL A 382 -0.53 6.89 23.04
CA VAL A 382 -1.65 7.78 22.71
C VAL A 382 -1.30 9.14 23.31
N SER A 383 -1.26 10.16 22.46
CA SER A 383 -1.20 11.56 22.89
C SER A 383 -2.55 12.18 22.58
N LEU A 384 -3.24 12.74 23.58
CA LEU A 384 -4.55 13.37 23.43
C LEU A 384 -4.49 14.86 23.72
N GLY A 385 -5.30 15.63 22.98
CA GLY A 385 -5.53 17.05 23.25
C GLY A 385 -4.59 18.01 22.51
N SER A 386 -5.14 19.16 22.12
CA SER A 386 -4.43 20.18 21.33
C SER A 386 -3.63 21.19 22.19
N LYS A 387 -4.14 21.59 23.36
CA LYS A 387 -3.50 22.60 24.24
C LYS A 387 -2.74 22.03 25.44
N ARG A 388 -3.21 20.91 26.01
CA ARG A 388 -2.55 20.18 27.10
C ARG A 388 -2.47 18.72 26.67
N LYS A 389 -1.31 18.32 26.15
CA LYS A 389 -1.10 16.95 25.68
C LYS A 389 -1.10 15.99 26.88
N ILE A 390 -2.04 15.05 26.88
CA ILE A 390 -2.11 13.98 27.87
C ILE A 390 -1.58 12.72 27.19
N GLY A 391 -0.46 12.20 27.69
CA GLY A 391 0.13 10.96 27.22
C GLY A 391 -0.41 9.75 27.98
N ILE A 392 -0.83 8.73 27.24
CA ILE A 392 -1.20 7.41 27.76
C ILE A 392 -0.30 6.39 27.06
N GLN A 393 0.24 5.42 27.79
CA GLN A 393 1.11 4.38 27.25
C GLN A 393 0.77 2.98 27.76
N GLY A 394 1.26 1.96 27.06
CA GLY A 394 1.10 0.55 27.41
C GLY A 394 -0.29 -0.01 27.15
N LEU A 395 -0.70 -0.99 27.95
CA LEU A 395 -1.95 -1.72 27.72
C LEU A 395 -3.20 -0.84 27.82
N LYS A 396 -3.21 0.16 28.72
CA LYS A 396 -4.31 1.13 28.84
C LYS A 396 -4.45 1.95 27.55
N ALA A 397 -3.33 2.39 26.97
CA ALA A 397 -3.30 3.08 25.69
C ALA A 397 -3.79 2.19 24.54
N LEU A 398 -3.46 0.89 24.58
CA LEU A 398 -3.93 -0.05 23.57
C LEU A 398 -5.46 -0.19 23.57
N TRP A 399 -6.09 -0.23 24.74
CA TRP A 399 -7.55 -0.26 24.83
C TRP A 399 -8.18 1.04 24.31
N VAL A 400 -7.57 2.19 24.58
CA VAL A 400 -8.00 3.48 23.99
C VAL A 400 -7.89 3.43 22.47
N TRP A 401 -6.76 2.97 21.93
CA TRP A 401 -6.52 2.81 20.49
C TRP A 401 -7.57 1.88 19.84
N LYS A 402 -7.80 0.69 20.42
CA LYS A 402 -8.77 -0.30 19.92
C LYS A 402 -10.18 0.26 19.91
N SER A 403 -10.59 0.90 21.01
CA SER A 403 -11.91 1.50 21.18
C SER A 403 -12.13 2.66 20.19
N ALA A 404 -11.13 3.52 20.04
CA ALA A 404 -11.19 4.65 19.12
C ALA A 404 -11.38 4.16 17.67
N TYR A 405 -10.60 3.19 17.18
CA TYR A 405 -10.78 2.70 15.81
C TYR A 405 -12.07 1.91 15.61
N LEU A 406 -12.50 1.09 16.58
CA LEU A 406 -13.82 0.45 16.53
C LEU A 406 -14.96 1.48 16.45
N SER A 407 -14.83 2.63 17.13
CA SER A 407 -15.84 3.69 17.06
C SER A 407 -15.88 4.40 15.69
N MET A 408 -14.75 4.48 14.98
CA MET A 408 -14.62 5.19 13.71
C MET A 408 -15.07 4.36 12.51
N ILE A 409 -15.00 3.02 12.61
CA ILE A 409 -15.52 2.12 11.59
C ILE A 409 -17.04 2.32 11.49
N GLY A 410 -17.56 2.50 10.27
CA GLY A 410 -18.99 2.72 10.06
C GLY A 410 -19.82 1.44 10.21
N SER A 411 -19.38 0.36 9.57
CA SER A 411 -20.13 -0.89 9.49
C SER A 411 -20.04 -1.74 10.75
N PHE A 412 -21.19 -2.09 11.32
CA PHE A 412 -21.28 -3.01 12.45
C PHE A 412 -20.68 -4.39 12.11
N ARG A 413 -20.89 -4.87 10.88
CA ARG A 413 -20.30 -6.11 10.38
C ARG A 413 -18.78 -6.07 10.46
N ASN A 414 -18.16 -4.99 10.00
CA ASN A 414 -16.70 -4.86 10.03
C ASN A 414 -16.18 -4.71 11.47
N LYS A 415 -16.91 -4.03 12.36
CA LYS A 415 -16.57 -3.99 13.81
C LYS A 415 -16.54 -5.38 14.41
N LEU A 416 -17.57 -6.19 14.15
CA LEU A 416 -17.65 -7.57 14.63
C LEU A 416 -16.51 -8.42 14.07
N TYR A 417 -16.23 -8.33 12.76
CA TYR A 417 -15.10 -9.03 12.16
C TYR A 417 -13.77 -8.63 12.80
N ILE A 418 -13.51 -7.35 13.00
CA ILE A 418 -12.27 -6.87 13.60
C ILE A 418 -12.14 -7.36 15.04
N PHE A 419 -13.21 -7.27 15.82
CA PHE A 419 -13.23 -7.76 17.19
C PHE A 419 -12.95 -9.28 17.26
N ILE A 420 -13.66 -10.08 16.45
CA ILE A 420 -13.46 -11.54 16.40
C ILE A 420 -12.04 -11.87 15.97
N ASN A 421 -11.48 -11.22 14.95
CA ASN A 421 -10.12 -11.48 14.49
C ASN A 421 -9.06 -11.05 15.52
N TRP A 422 -9.25 -9.96 16.25
CA TRP A 422 -8.37 -9.59 17.36
C TRP A 422 -8.40 -10.63 18.50
N CYS A 423 -9.57 -11.15 18.85
CA CYS A 423 -9.67 -12.22 19.84
C CYS A 423 -9.08 -13.53 19.30
N GLY A 424 -9.39 -13.88 18.05
CA GLY A 424 -8.97 -15.10 17.39
C GLY A 424 -7.46 -15.18 17.20
N SER A 425 -6.84 -14.12 16.68
CA SER A 425 -5.38 -14.06 16.53
C SER A 425 -4.64 -14.14 17.86
N HIS A 426 -5.23 -13.60 18.94
CA HIS A 426 -4.66 -13.70 20.28
C HIS A 426 -4.75 -15.12 20.86
N LEU A 427 -5.87 -15.82 20.64
CA LEU A 427 -6.12 -17.16 21.19
C LEU A 427 -5.53 -18.29 20.34
N PHE A 428 -5.67 -18.21 19.01
CA PHE A 428 -5.41 -19.30 18.06
C PHE A 428 -4.19 -19.07 17.15
N SER A 429 -3.41 -18.00 17.38
CA SER A 429 -2.36 -17.52 16.47
C SER A 429 -2.94 -16.89 15.19
N ARG A 430 -2.09 -16.23 14.42
CA ARG A 430 -2.49 -15.58 13.15
C ARG A 430 -2.56 -16.61 12.03
N ASP A 431 -3.48 -16.40 11.10
CA ASP A 431 -3.56 -17.18 9.87
C ASP A 431 -2.35 -16.85 8.98
N ILE A 432 -1.69 -17.86 8.41
CA ILE A 432 -0.55 -17.73 7.48
C ILE A 432 -0.76 -18.44 6.14
N THR A 433 -2.00 -18.78 5.79
CA THR A 433 -2.32 -19.49 4.57
C THR A 433 -1.79 -18.73 3.35
N TYR A 434 -0.97 -19.43 2.55
CA TYR A 434 -0.50 -18.95 1.26
C TYR A 434 -1.63 -19.06 0.25
N ILE A 435 -2.00 -17.93 -0.36
CA ILE A 435 -2.93 -17.86 -1.47
C ILE A 435 -2.16 -17.35 -2.69
N GLY A 436 -1.82 -18.27 -3.58
CA GLY A 436 -1.13 -17.99 -4.84
C GLY A 436 -2.05 -17.35 -5.87
N ASP A 437 -1.44 -16.71 -6.87
CA ASP A 437 -2.16 -16.25 -8.07
C ASP A 437 -2.04 -17.32 -9.16
N LEU A 438 -3.10 -17.49 -9.97
CA LEU A 438 -3.13 -18.49 -11.05
C LEU A 438 -1.94 -18.41 -12.01
N SER A 439 -1.43 -17.21 -12.28
CA SER A 439 -0.26 -17.00 -13.14
C SER A 439 1.02 -17.53 -12.52
N GLU A 440 1.19 -17.35 -11.21
CA GLU A 440 2.36 -17.86 -10.49
C GLU A 440 2.33 -19.38 -10.35
N ASP A 441 1.17 -19.96 -10.10
CA ASP A 441 1.02 -21.42 -10.04
C ASP A 441 1.37 -22.06 -11.39
N ARG A 442 0.99 -21.43 -12.51
CA ARG A 442 1.40 -21.88 -13.85
C ARG A 442 2.90 -21.76 -14.03
N LEU A 443 3.49 -20.63 -13.66
CA LEU A 443 4.94 -20.40 -13.77
C LEU A 443 5.71 -21.44 -12.94
N TYR A 444 5.30 -21.69 -11.71
CA TYR A 444 5.91 -22.69 -10.83
C TYR A 444 5.86 -24.08 -11.45
N LYS A 445 4.71 -24.49 -12.00
CA LYS A 445 4.57 -25.79 -12.69
C LYS A 445 5.47 -25.92 -13.92
N ILE A 446 5.62 -24.85 -14.71
CA ILE A 446 6.51 -24.83 -15.87
C ILE A 446 7.97 -24.99 -15.43
N LEU A 447 8.41 -24.19 -14.45
CA LEU A 447 9.77 -24.24 -13.93
C LEU A 447 10.08 -25.61 -13.30
N ALA A 448 9.17 -26.15 -12.51
CA ALA A 448 9.30 -27.49 -11.93
C ALA A 448 9.37 -28.57 -13.03
N GLY A 449 8.54 -28.47 -14.07
CA GLY A 449 8.59 -29.38 -15.22
C GLY A 449 9.91 -29.33 -15.97
N HIS A 450 10.47 -28.13 -16.18
CA HIS A 450 11.79 -27.94 -16.78
C HIS A 450 12.90 -28.57 -15.91
N GLU A 451 12.87 -28.36 -14.60
CA GLU A 451 13.87 -28.90 -13.69
C GLU A 451 13.80 -30.43 -13.57
N MET A 452 12.60 -31.00 -13.54
CA MET A 452 12.40 -32.45 -13.58
C MET A 452 12.91 -33.05 -14.90
N SER A 453 12.69 -32.37 -16.01
CA SER A 453 13.18 -32.81 -17.32
C SER A 453 14.72 -32.75 -17.39
N ARG A 454 15.34 -31.68 -16.88
CA ARG A 454 16.79 -31.57 -16.74
C ARG A 454 17.36 -32.69 -15.90
N THR A 455 16.80 -32.92 -14.72
CA THR A 455 17.25 -33.96 -13.78
C THR A 455 17.14 -35.37 -14.38
N LYS A 456 16.06 -35.67 -15.12
CA LYS A 456 15.89 -36.97 -15.80
C LYS A 456 16.87 -37.17 -16.95
N ASN A 457 17.14 -36.12 -17.73
CA ASN A 457 18.01 -36.21 -18.90
C ASN A 457 19.51 -36.14 -18.53
N ARG A 458 19.84 -35.67 -17.32
CA ARG A 458 21.21 -35.49 -16.86
C ARG A 458 22.05 -36.77 -16.91
N PRO A 459 21.61 -37.93 -16.37
CA PRO A 459 22.40 -39.17 -16.45
C PRO A 459 22.64 -39.61 -17.89
N GLN A 460 21.62 -39.53 -18.75
CA GLN A 460 21.75 -39.90 -20.16
C GLN A 460 22.70 -38.96 -20.91
N ALA A 461 22.63 -37.65 -20.64
CA ALA A 461 23.57 -36.68 -21.19
C ALA A 461 25.00 -36.98 -20.71
N THR A 462 25.19 -37.27 -19.42
CA THR A 462 26.49 -37.64 -18.85
C THR A 462 27.02 -38.97 -19.43
N GLU A 463 26.17 -39.97 -19.67
CA GLU A 463 26.57 -41.25 -20.29
C GLU A 463 26.93 -41.10 -21.76
N VAL A 464 26.14 -40.33 -22.53
CA VAL A 464 26.48 -39.97 -23.91
C VAL A 464 27.83 -39.27 -23.97
N LEU A 465 28.09 -38.35 -23.04
CA LEU A 465 29.37 -37.65 -22.92
C LEU A 465 30.52 -38.61 -22.55
N LYS A 466 30.31 -39.57 -21.65
CA LYS A 466 31.32 -40.59 -21.26
C LYS A 466 31.63 -41.60 -22.36
N GLY A 467 30.66 -41.91 -23.23
CA GLY A 467 30.80 -42.86 -24.34
C GLY A 467 31.39 -42.29 -25.63
N MET A 468 31.54 -40.96 -25.72
CA MET A 468 32.11 -40.28 -26.87
C MET A 468 33.63 -40.22 -26.78
N THR A 469 34.34 -40.81 -27.74
CA THR A 469 35.80 -40.65 -27.89
C THR A 469 36.12 -39.25 -28.43
N ALA A 470 37.24 -38.66 -27.95
CA ALA A 470 37.68 -37.27 -28.18
C ALA A 470 37.85 -36.82 -29.66
N THR A 471 37.46 -37.65 -30.63
CA THR A 471 37.44 -37.34 -32.06
C THR A 471 36.12 -36.74 -32.54
N GLN A 472 35.06 -36.73 -31.72
CA GLN A 472 33.83 -35.99 -32.01
C GLN A 472 33.90 -34.59 -31.37
N THR A 473 34.10 -33.59 -32.23
CA THR A 473 34.44 -32.21 -31.90
C THR A 473 33.36 -31.54 -31.04
N PHE A 474 33.60 -31.37 -29.74
CA PHE A 474 32.87 -30.40 -28.94
C PHE A 474 33.47 -29.02 -29.19
N THR A 475 32.70 -28.07 -29.70
CA THR A 475 33.11 -26.66 -29.61
C THR A 475 32.95 -26.21 -28.15
N PRO A 476 33.89 -25.40 -27.61
CA PRO A 476 33.76 -24.83 -26.27
C PRO A 476 32.41 -24.14 -26.04
N GLU A 477 31.89 -23.50 -27.08
CA GLU A 477 30.58 -22.83 -27.11
C GLU A 477 29.40 -23.79 -26.86
N LEU A 478 29.47 -25.04 -27.33
CA LEU A 478 28.42 -26.05 -27.12
C LEU A 478 28.42 -26.57 -25.68
N LEU A 479 29.60 -26.77 -25.10
CA LEU A 479 29.76 -27.15 -23.70
C LEU A 479 29.37 -26.02 -22.76
N GLU A 480 29.79 -24.78 -23.06
CA GLU A 480 29.34 -23.59 -22.33
C GLU A 480 27.83 -23.41 -22.42
N LYS A 481 27.22 -23.65 -23.58
CA LYS A 481 25.77 -23.60 -23.75
C LYS A 481 25.04 -24.73 -23.02
N ALA A 482 25.65 -25.90 -22.90
CA ALA A 482 25.11 -27.02 -22.11
C ALA A 482 25.15 -26.72 -20.60
N VAL A 483 26.25 -26.12 -20.12
CA VAL A 483 26.41 -25.62 -18.74
C VAL A 483 25.46 -24.46 -18.46
N SER A 484 25.36 -23.49 -19.37
CA SER A 484 24.45 -22.34 -19.22
C SER A 484 22.99 -22.76 -19.18
N ASN A 485 22.64 -23.82 -19.91
CA ASN A 485 21.30 -24.41 -19.91
C ASN A 485 21.07 -25.39 -18.76
N GLY A 486 22.09 -25.66 -17.92
CA GLY A 486 22.00 -26.51 -16.73
C GLY A 486 21.87 -28.01 -17.03
N TYR A 487 22.26 -28.46 -18.22
CA TYR A 487 22.22 -29.89 -18.58
C TYR A 487 23.36 -30.69 -17.93
N ILE A 488 24.49 -30.04 -17.64
CA ILE A 488 25.72 -30.60 -17.01
C ILE A 488 26.40 -29.54 -16.11
N THR A 489 27.27 -29.93 -15.17
CA THR A 489 28.09 -29.01 -14.34
C THR A 489 29.50 -28.79 -14.88
N GLN A 490 30.21 -27.77 -14.38
CA GLN A 490 31.64 -27.60 -14.65
C GLN A 490 32.50 -28.77 -14.15
N ASP A 491 32.11 -29.40 -13.04
CA ASP A 491 32.82 -30.57 -12.53
C ASP A 491 32.61 -31.80 -13.43
N ASP A 492 31.43 -31.95 -14.03
CA ASP A 492 31.17 -33.00 -15.06
C ASP A 492 32.16 -32.87 -16.22
N ILE A 493 32.52 -31.64 -16.64
CA ILE A 493 33.52 -31.39 -17.72
C ILE A 493 34.95 -31.74 -17.26
N ARG A 494 35.30 -31.43 -16.01
CA ARG A 494 36.65 -31.69 -15.48
C ARG A 494 36.95 -33.19 -15.36
N GLU A 495 35.96 -34.00 -15.02
CA GLU A 495 36.08 -35.46 -14.99
C GLU A 495 36.31 -36.08 -16.39
N MET A 496 36.02 -35.35 -17.47
CA MET A 496 36.18 -35.83 -18.85
C MET A 496 37.63 -35.77 -19.36
N ASN A 497 38.58 -35.25 -18.56
CA ASN A 497 40.01 -35.22 -18.89
C ASN A 497 40.33 -34.52 -20.24
N ILE A 498 39.49 -33.58 -20.66
CA ILE A 498 39.68 -32.81 -21.90
C ILE A 498 40.72 -31.71 -21.63
N SER A 499 41.91 -31.82 -22.25
CA SER A 499 42.97 -30.83 -22.10
C SER A 499 42.57 -29.48 -22.74
N PRO A 500 42.92 -28.32 -22.15
CA PRO A 500 42.75 -27.02 -22.81
C PRO A 500 43.42 -26.94 -24.20
N ALA A 501 44.44 -27.77 -24.45
CA ALA A 501 45.11 -27.86 -25.75
C ALA A 501 44.23 -28.50 -26.84
N ASP A 502 43.30 -29.39 -26.47
CA ASP A 502 42.38 -30.05 -27.41
C ASP A 502 41.21 -29.13 -27.81
N MET A 503 40.85 -28.17 -26.94
CA MET A 503 39.80 -27.17 -27.19
C MET A 503 40.23 -26.04 -28.14
N ALA A 504 41.54 -25.79 -28.29
CA ALA A 504 42.07 -24.70 -29.11
C ALA A 504 42.19 -25.04 -30.61
N ASN A 505 42.05 -26.31 -30.98
CA ASN A 505 42.34 -26.79 -32.34
C ASN A 505 41.07 -27.26 -33.07
N LYS A 506 40.26 -26.30 -33.54
CA LYS A 506 39.45 -26.39 -34.79
C LYS A 506 38.52 -25.17 -34.91
N LYS A 507 39.06 -24.09 -35.46
CA LYS A 507 38.27 -23.13 -36.26
C LYS A 507 38.32 -23.59 -37.72
N THR A 508 37.37 -24.43 -38.12
CA THR A 508 37.00 -24.64 -39.53
C THR A 508 35.59 -25.20 -39.58
#